data_AF-A0A853D3D5-F1
#
_entry.id   AF-A0A853D3D5-F1
#
_cell.length_a   1.000
_cell.length_b   1.000
_cell.length_c   1.000
_cell.angle_alpha   90.00
_cell.angle_beta   90.00
_cell.angle_gamma   90.00
#
_symmetry.space_group_name_H-M   'P 1'
#
loop_
_entity.id
_entity.type
_entity.pdbx_description
1 polymer ?
#
loop_
_entity_poly.entity_id
_entity_poly.type
_entity_poly.pdbx_seq_one_letter_code
_entity_poly.pdbx_strand_id
1 'polypeptide(L)'
;MKLTIFIAIIVVLRFLLPRLVDFGAPEKSEPKSEWHYRVKFAKLNKEKYDKATPEEKQELLYYFTNKLRQADNYSDASFRQMPKLLQVVWLINELEAEVNNGGYLQFFTNSSGKYVDETFEALDLIGATYNHQLLKNAVNILLKHNESAEDLNERINSKTLYELIDLSELYGNNELQDELYQLNKEFYKCKEDYSKLKMDYFENNAQTLWPELEATYPS
;
A
#
# COMPACT_ATOMS: atom_id res chain seq x y z
N MET A 1 -48.23 -25.83 -12.20
CA MET A 1 -47.58 -25.47 -13.48
C MET A 1 -46.32 -26.31 -13.61
N LYS A 2 -46.18 -27.13 -14.66
CA LYS A 2 -45.07 -28.09 -14.78
C LYS A 2 -43.74 -27.34 -14.95
N LEU A 3 -42.68 -27.77 -14.24
CA LEU A 3 -41.33 -27.19 -14.28
C LEU A 3 -40.81 -26.96 -15.71
N THR A 4 -41.19 -27.84 -16.63
CA THR A 4 -40.88 -27.77 -18.06
C THR A 4 -41.47 -26.53 -18.76
N ILE A 5 -42.68 -26.10 -18.38
CA ILE A 5 -43.31 -24.88 -18.92
C ILE A 5 -42.54 -23.64 -18.43
N PHE A 6 -42.08 -23.65 -17.18
CA PHE A 6 -41.31 -22.54 -16.61
C PHE A 6 -39.93 -22.40 -17.28
N ILE A 7 -39.24 -23.52 -17.51
CA ILE A 7 -37.97 -23.54 -18.25
C ILE A 7 -38.17 -23.07 -19.69
N ALA A 8 -39.24 -23.51 -20.37
CA ALA A 8 -39.56 -23.06 -21.71
C ALA A 8 -39.80 -21.54 -21.78
N ILE A 9 -40.51 -20.97 -20.81
CA ILE A 9 -40.74 -19.52 -20.71
C ILE A 9 -39.41 -18.77 -20.51
N ILE A 10 -38.52 -19.25 -19.63
CA ILE A 10 -37.20 -18.62 -19.40
C ILE A 10 -36.34 -18.66 -20.67
N VAL A 11 -36.33 -19.79 -21.38
CA VAL A 11 -35.57 -19.95 -22.64
C VAL A 11 -36.11 -19.02 -23.72
N VAL A 12 -37.44 -18.94 -23.86
CA VAL A 12 -38.10 -18.04 -24.82
C VAL A 12 -37.83 -16.57 -24.48
N LEU A 13 -37.95 -16.19 -23.20
CA LEU A 13 -37.64 -14.83 -22.75
C LEU A 13 -36.16 -14.49 -22.99
N ARG A 14 -35.23 -15.39 -22.67
CA ARG A 14 -33.79 -15.18 -22.90
C ARG A 14 -33.45 -15.02 -24.39
N PHE A 15 -34.25 -15.62 -25.27
CA PHE A 15 -34.09 -15.51 -26.72
C PHE A 15 -34.77 -14.27 -27.31
N LEU A 16 -35.92 -13.86 -26.78
CA LEU A 16 -36.69 -12.72 -27.28
C LEU A 16 -36.24 -11.38 -26.69
N LEU A 17 -35.87 -11.33 -25.41
CA LEU A 17 -35.45 -10.10 -24.72
C LEU A 17 -34.31 -9.35 -25.45
N PRO A 18 -33.20 -10.00 -25.87
CA PRO A 18 -32.12 -9.33 -26.59
C PRO A 18 -32.49 -8.83 -27.99
N ARG A 19 -33.63 -9.28 -28.54
CA ARG A 19 -34.13 -8.85 -29.86
C ARG A 19 -35.19 -7.76 -29.77
N LEU A 20 -35.85 -7.64 -28.62
CA LEU A 20 -36.93 -6.67 -28.37
C LEU A 20 -36.45 -5.44 -27.61
N VAL A 21 -35.31 -5.55 -26.92
CA VAL A 21 -34.72 -4.47 -26.13
C VAL A 21 -33.31 -4.22 -26.64
N ASP A 22 -33.06 -3.01 -27.12
CA ASP A 22 -31.70 -2.53 -27.35
C ASP A 22 -31.09 -2.19 -25.99
N PHE A 23 -30.24 -3.08 -25.48
CA PHE A 23 -29.54 -2.89 -24.21
C PHE A 23 -28.37 -1.89 -24.32
N GLY A 24 -28.12 -1.36 -25.53
CA GLY A 24 -26.87 -0.66 -25.84
C GLY A 24 -25.69 -1.61 -25.85
N ALA A 25 -24.56 -1.18 -26.41
CA ALA A 25 -23.31 -1.86 -26.14
C ALA A 25 -23.03 -1.76 -24.63
N PRO A 26 -22.63 -2.85 -23.94
CA PRO A 26 -22.17 -2.73 -22.57
C PRO A 26 -21.06 -1.68 -22.54
N GLU A 27 -21.15 -0.78 -21.57
CA GLU A 27 -20.13 0.25 -21.36
C GLU A 27 -18.78 -0.47 -21.27
N LYS A 28 -17.85 -0.13 -22.17
CA LYS A 28 -16.54 -0.77 -22.18
C LYS A 28 -15.89 -0.45 -20.84
N SER A 29 -15.64 -1.48 -20.04
CA SER A 29 -14.91 -1.32 -18.80
C SER A 29 -13.58 -0.62 -19.10
N GLU A 30 -13.26 0.41 -18.33
CA GLU A 30 -11.96 1.07 -18.46
C GLU A 30 -10.83 0.04 -18.37
N PRO A 31 -9.84 0.09 -19.28
CA PRO A 31 -8.70 -0.81 -19.21
C PRO A 31 -7.98 -0.61 -17.88
N LYS A 32 -7.92 -1.68 -17.09
CA LYS A 32 -7.16 -1.68 -15.82
C LYS A 32 -5.67 -1.83 -16.11
N SER A 33 -4.84 -1.15 -15.31
CA SER A 33 -3.39 -1.22 -15.40
C SER A 33 -2.87 -2.62 -15.02
N GLU A 34 -1.63 -2.91 -15.41
CA GLU A 34 -0.96 -4.15 -15.03
C GLU A 34 -0.87 -4.32 -13.51
N TRP A 35 -0.58 -3.24 -12.79
CA TRP A 35 -0.57 -3.18 -11.33
C TRP A 35 -1.87 -3.69 -10.71
N HIS A 36 -3.03 -3.32 -11.26
CA HIS A 36 -4.33 -3.77 -10.75
C HIS A 36 -4.42 -5.30 -10.75
N TYR A 37 -3.99 -5.94 -11.83
CA TYR A 37 -4.04 -7.39 -11.94
C TYR A 37 -3.02 -8.08 -11.04
N ARG A 38 -1.80 -7.53 -10.93
CA ARG A 38 -0.77 -8.08 -10.04
C ARG A 38 -1.21 -8.08 -8.59
N VAL A 39 -1.75 -6.96 -8.11
CA VAL A 39 -2.25 -6.87 -6.73
C VAL A 39 -3.46 -7.77 -6.51
N LYS A 40 -4.49 -7.65 -7.37
CA LYS A 40 -5.74 -8.42 -7.23
C LYS A 40 -5.51 -9.93 -7.16
N PHE A 41 -4.59 -10.44 -7.97
CA PHE A 41 -4.28 -11.86 -8.05
C PHE A 41 -3.04 -12.29 -7.24
N ALA A 42 -2.45 -11.39 -6.45
CA ALA A 42 -1.33 -11.72 -5.59
C ALA A 42 -1.68 -12.87 -4.65
N LYS A 43 -0.74 -13.82 -4.52
CA LYS A 43 -0.84 -14.96 -3.60
C LYS A 43 0.53 -15.17 -2.98
N LEU A 44 0.56 -15.33 -1.67
CA LEU A 44 1.77 -15.64 -0.92
C LEU A 44 1.52 -16.91 -0.11
N ASN A 45 2.36 -17.92 -0.33
CA ASN A 45 2.45 -19.11 0.50
C ASN A 45 3.89 -19.63 0.45
N LYS A 46 4.22 -20.55 1.38
CA LYS A 46 5.58 -21.05 1.55
C LYS A 46 6.14 -21.66 0.26
N GLU A 47 5.37 -22.51 -0.42
CA GLU A 47 5.82 -23.18 -1.64
C GLU A 47 6.18 -22.18 -2.75
N LYS A 48 5.33 -21.17 -2.98
CA LYS A 48 5.59 -20.13 -3.97
C LYS A 48 6.83 -19.30 -3.61
N TYR A 49 6.97 -18.94 -2.34
CA TYR A 49 8.08 -18.13 -1.86
C TYR A 49 9.42 -18.90 -1.96
N ASP A 50 9.45 -20.18 -1.59
CA ASP A 50 10.66 -21.00 -1.61
C ASP A 50 11.17 -21.28 -3.03
N LYS A 51 10.27 -21.31 -4.03
CA LYS A 51 10.61 -21.54 -5.43
C LYS A 51 11.00 -20.29 -6.20
N ALA A 52 10.74 -19.11 -5.63
CA ALA A 52 10.95 -17.82 -6.29
C ALA A 52 12.42 -17.37 -6.24
N THR A 53 12.85 -16.60 -7.25
CA THR A 53 14.14 -15.88 -7.20
C THR A 53 14.12 -14.79 -6.10
N PRO A 54 15.27 -14.23 -5.69
CA PRO A 54 15.31 -13.13 -4.73
C PRO A 54 14.44 -11.92 -5.14
N GLU A 55 14.40 -11.59 -6.43
CA GLU A 55 13.58 -10.50 -6.98
C GLU A 55 12.09 -10.86 -6.95
N GLU A 56 11.75 -12.08 -7.38
CA GLU A 56 10.37 -12.58 -7.35
C GLU A 56 9.82 -12.65 -5.92
N LYS A 57 10.65 -13.00 -4.94
CA LYS A 57 10.28 -12.97 -3.51
C LYS A 57 9.87 -11.56 -3.07
N GLN A 58 10.64 -10.54 -3.46
CA GLN A 58 10.29 -9.15 -3.16
C GLN A 58 8.98 -8.74 -3.83
N GLU A 59 8.77 -9.11 -5.09
CA GLU A 59 7.51 -8.84 -5.80
C GLU A 59 6.32 -9.53 -5.12
N LEU A 60 6.46 -10.81 -4.75
CA LEU A 60 5.41 -11.57 -4.06
C LEU A 60 4.98 -10.86 -2.78
N LEU A 61 5.95 -10.41 -1.97
CA LEU A 61 5.68 -9.68 -0.74
C LEU A 61 5.05 -8.31 -1.01
N TYR A 62 5.57 -7.56 -1.97
CA TYR A 62 5.07 -6.23 -2.33
C TYR A 62 3.62 -6.26 -2.83
N TYR A 63 3.29 -7.15 -3.76
CA TYR A 63 1.94 -7.24 -4.30
C TYR A 63 0.97 -7.85 -3.30
N PHE A 64 1.41 -8.81 -2.48
CA PHE A 64 0.54 -9.44 -1.48
C PHE A 64 0.20 -8.47 -0.34
N THR A 65 1.18 -7.72 0.18
CA THR A 65 0.91 -6.68 1.20
C THR A 65 -0.05 -5.63 0.66
N ASN A 66 0.16 -5.13 -0.56
CA ASN A 66 -0.79 -4.22 -1.22
C ASN A 66 -2.19 -4.81 -1.42
N LYS A 67 -2.29 -6.11 -1.71
CA LYS A 67 -3.59 -6.80 -1.82
C LYS A 67 -4.37 -6.76 -0.52
N LEU A 68 -3.67 -7.03 0.59
CA LEU A 68 -4.26 -6.94 1.92
C LEU A 68 -4.73 -5.50 2.20
N ARG A 69 -3.88 -4.50 1.93
CA ARG A 69 -4.23 -3.09 2.12
C ARG A 69 -5.40 -2.63 1.25
N GLN A 70 -5.54 -3.15 0.03
CA GLN A 70 -6.68 -2.83 -0.84
C GLN A 70 -8.02 -3.37 -0.35
N ALA A 71 -8.05 -4.34 0.57
CA ALA A 71 -9.29 -4.96 1.03
C ALA A 71 -10.28 -3.95 1.66
N ASP A 72 -9.75 -2.86 2.22
CA ASP A 72 -10.53 -1.76 2.80
C ASP A 72 -10.09 -0.39 2.27
N ASN A 73 -9.51 -0.36 1.07
CA ASN A 73 -8.97 0.86 0.47
C ASN A 73 -7.94 1.59 1.36
N TYR A 74 -6.97 0.85 1.90
CA TYR A 74 -5.86 1.35 2.71
C TYR A 74 -6.28 1.98 4.06
N SER A 75 -7.47 1.62 4.57
CA SER A 75 -7.94 2.04 5.90
C SER A 75 -7.09 1.40 7.02
N ASP A 76 -7.31 1.77 8.28
CA ASP A 76 -6.53 1.21 9.40
C ASP A 76 -6.77 -0.30 9.58
N ALA A 77 -8.00 -0.77 9.34
CA ALA A 77 -8.39 -2.16 9.64
C ALA A 77 -7.53 -3.21 8.92
N SER A 78 -7.26 -3.05 7.62
CA SER A 78 -6.43 -3.98 6.87
C SER A 78 -4.96 -3.94 7.24
N PHE A 79 -4.45 -2.82 7.79
CA PHE A 79 -3.11 -2.77 8.35
C PHE A 79 -3.07 -3.54 9.68
N ARG A 80 -4.00 -3.27 10.60
CA ARG A 80 -4.04 -3.91 11.92
C ARG A 80 -4.28 -5.41 11.85
N GLN A 81 -5.02 -5.89 10.86
CA GLN A 81 -5.28 -7.32 10.62
C GLN A 81 -4.17 -8.03 9.86
N MET A 82 -3.26 -7.28 9.21
CA MET A 82 -2.13 -7.87 8.50
C MET A 82 -1.15 -8.51 9.51
N PRO A 83 -0.58 -9.69 9.23
CA PRO A 83 0.47 -10.27 10.06
C PRO A 83 1.61 -9.29 10.31
N LYS A 84 2.12 -9.20 11.55
CA LYS A 84 3.14 -8.20 11.94
C LYS A 84 4.38 -8.24 11.04
N LEU A 85 4.82 -9.43 10.62
CA LEU A 85 5.95 -9.57 9.71
C LEU A 85 5.69 -8.91 8.34
N LEU A 86 4.46 -8.99 7.84
CA LEU A 86 4.04 -8.35 6.59
C LEU A 86 3.81 -6.84 6.78
N GLN A 87 3.38 -6.38 7.96
CA GLN A 87 3.31 -4.95 8.28
C GLN A 87 4.69 -4.31 8.17
N VAL A 88 5.72 -4.92 8.74
CA VAL A 88 7.12 -4.42 8.64
C VAL A 88 7.53 -4.29 7.18
N VAL A 89 7.30 -5.32 6.36
CA VAL A 89 7.62 -5.29 4.93
C VAL A 89 6.90 -4.15 4.21
N TRP A 90 5.59 -3.97 4.48
CA TRP A 90 4.79 -2.92 3.86
C TRP A 90 5.31 -1.52 4.26
N LEU A 91 5.50 -1.26 5.55
CA LEU A 91 5.96 0.04 6.06
C LEU A 91 7.31 0.46 5.45
N ILE A 92 8.25 -0.47 5.34
CA ILE A 92 9.56 -0.19 4.72
C ILE A 92 9.42 0.11 3.23
N ASN A 93 8.56 -0.61 2.51
CA ASN A 93 8.29 -0.32 1.10
C ASN A 93 7.63 1.05 0.92
N GLU A 94 6.67 1.42 1.78
CA GLU A 94 6.01 2.73 1.70
C GLU A 94 6.99 3.87 2.01
N LEU A 95 7.79 3.74 3.07
CA LEU A 95 8.81 4.74 3.38
C LEU A 95 9.76 4.94 2.19
N GLU A 96 10.29 3.85 1.63
CA GLU A 96 11.19 3.91 0.49
C GLU A 96 10.51 4.53 -0.74
N ALA A 97 9.30 4.08 -1.09
CA ALA A 97 8.58 4.56 -2.26
C ALA A 97 8.23 6.06 -2.14
N GLU A 98 7.70 6.47 -0.99
CA GLU A 98 7.24 7.84 -0.78
C GLU A 98 8.41 8.82 -0.74
N VAL A 99 9.50 8.47 -0.03
CA VAL A 99 10.68 9.33 0.05
C VAL A 99 11.38 9.44 -1.31
N ASN A 100 11.46 8.36 -2.09
CA ASN A 100 12.02 8.43 -3.45
C ASN A 100 11.12 9.22 -4.43
N ASN A 101 9.80 9.20 -4.25
CA ASN A 101 8.87 9.89 -5.15
C ASN A 101 8.73 11.38 -4.83
N GLY A 102 8.63 11.74 -3.55
CA GLY A 102 8.37 13.12 -3.12
C GLY A 102 9.00 13.51 -1.77
N GLY A 103 9.92 12.71 -1.25
CA GLY A 103 10.61 12.97 0.01
C GLY A 103 9.76 12.71 1.24
N TYR A 104 10.31 13.05 2.41
CA TYR A 104 9.61 12.91 3.69
C TYR A 104 8.28 13.67 3.74
N LEU A 105 8.16 14.79 3.03
CA LEU A 105 6.92 15.55 2.96
C LEU A 105 5.78 14.71 2.35
N GLN A 106 6.05 14.00 1.26
CA GLN A 106 5.08 13.10 0.65
C GLN A 106 4.77 11.91 1.57
N PHE A 107 5.78 11.33 2.22
CA PHE A 107 5.59 10.26 3.21
C PHE A 107 4.62 10.67 4.34
N PHE A 108 4.80 11.85 4.94
CA PHE A 108 3.91 12.33 6.00
C PHE A 108 2.50 12.68 5.50
N THR A 109 2.39 13.18 4.28
CA THR A 109 1.11 13.62 3.72
C THR A 109 0.27 12.43 3.27
N ASN A 110 0.87 11.43 2.65
CA ASN A 110 0.16 10.25 2.14
C ASN A 110 -0.29 9.33 3.27
N SER A 111 -1.11 8.32 2.91
CA SER A 111 -1.71 7.38 3.88
C SER A 111 -0.71 6.56 4.72
N SER A 112 0.58 6.61 4.40
CA SER A 112 1.68 6.04 5.18
C SER A 112 2.05 6.89 6.40
N GLY A 113 1.81 8.21 6.35
CA GLY A 113 2.13 9.15 7.42
C GLY A 113 1.43 8.88 8.75
N LYS A 114 0.25 8.25 8.76
CA LYS A 114 -0.42 7.82 10.01
C LYS A 114 0.25 6.66 10.75
N TYR A 115 1.31 6.08 10.18
CA TYR A 115 2.04 4.94 10.74
C TYR A 115 3.51 5.28 11.05
N VAL A 116 3.81 6.54 11.41
CA VAL A 116 5.19 6.96 11.71
C VAL A 116 5.79 6.12 12.83
N ASP A 117 5.05 5.90 13.93
CA ASP A 117 5.53 5.13 15.08
C ASP A 117 5.79 3.66 14.71
N GLU A 118 4.88 3.04 13.96
CA GLU A 118 5.10 1.68 13.46
C GLU A 118 6.27 1.62 12.46
N THR A 119 6.50 2.69 11.71
CA THR A 119 7.64 2.80 10.79
C THR A 119 8.96 2.90 11.56
N PHE A 120 9.01 3.62 12.68
CA PHE A 120 10.18 3.60 13.57
C PHE A 120 10.46 2.19 14.08
N GLU A 121 9.44 1.50 14.59
CA GLU A 121 9.57 0.12 15.06
C GLU A 121 10.06 -0.81 13.94
N ALA A 122 9.52 -0.66 12.73
CA ALA A 122 9.94 -1.44 11.57
C ALA A 122 11.41 -1.21 11.20
N LEU A 123 11.87 0.04 11.21
CA LEU A 123 13.28 0.39 10.95
C LEU A 123 14.22 -0.21 11.99
N ASP A 124 13.83 -0.19 13.27
CA ASP A 124 14.57 -0.81 14.36
C ASP A 124 14.64 -2.34 14.20
N LEU A 125 13.52 -2.99 13.86
CA LEU A 125 13.45 -4.44 13.67
C LEU A 125 14.36 -4.94 12.53
N ILE A 126 14.46 -4.18 11.44
CA ILE A 126 15.35 -4.53 10.31
C ILE A 126 16.80 -4.06 10.53
N GLY A 127 17.07 -3.30 11.59
CA GLY A 127 18.41 -2.76 11.89
C GLY A 127 18.82 -1.58 11.01
N ALA A 128 17.88 -0.84 10.40
CA ALA A 128 18.13 0.32 9.54
C ALA A 128 18.36 1.60 10.36
N THR A 129 19.46 1.64 11.08
CA THR A 129 19.77 2.69 12.07
C THR A 129 19.93 4.08 11.46
N TYR A 130 20.52 4.20 10.26
CA TYR A 130 20.72 5.49 9.60
C TYR A 130 19.38 6.11 9.24
N ASN A 131 18.50 5.30 8.68
CA ASN A 131 17.18 5.76 8.25
C ASN A 131 16.21 5.97 9.40
N HIS A 132 16.30 5.17 10.45
CA HIS A 132 15.63 5.47 11.72
C HIS A 132 16.00 6.89 12.19
N GLN A 133 17.30 7.23 12.16
CA GLN A 133 17.74 8.56 12.56
C GLN A 133 17.26 9.66 11.59
N LEU A 134 17.19 9.40 10.28
CA LEU A 134 16.65 10.36 9.32
C LEU A 134 15.15 10.59 9.53
N LEU A 135 14.34 9.55 9.71
CA LEU A 135 12.92 9.69 10.01
C LEU A 135 12.72 10.49 11.31
N LYS A 136 13.54 10.23 12.32
CA LYS A 136 13.54 10.99 13.58
C LYS A 136 13.85 12.47 13.35
N ASN A 137 14.83 12.77 12.52
CA ASN A 137 15.14 14.16 12.16
C ASN A 137 14.00 14.82 11.39
N ALA A 138 13.34 14.08 10.49
CA ALA A 138 12.20 14.57 9.73
C ALA A 138 11.02 14.93 10.65
N VAL A 139 10.69 14.06 11.62
CA VAL A 139 9.67 14.33 12.64
C VAL A 139 10.04 15.55 13.50
N ASN A 140 11.31 15.68 13.91
CA ASN A 140 11.76 16.85 14.67
C ASN A 140 11.61 18.16 13.87
N ILE A 141 11.79 18.11 12.54
CA ILE A 141 11.57 19.27 11.66
C ILE A 141 10.08 19.63 11.63
N LEU A 142 9.16 18.66 11.53
CA LEU A 142 7.72 18.93 11.65
C LEU A 142 7.40 19.65 12.97
N LEU A 143 7.84 19.07 14.09
CA LEU A 143 7.58 19.62 15.43
C LEU A 143 8.17 21.02 15.62
N LYS A 144 9.36 21.29 15.08
CA LYS A 144 9.99 22.62 15.10
C LYS A 144 9.09 23.68 14.44
N HIS A 145 8.35 23.28 13.42
CA HIS A 145 7.45 24.14 12.63
C HIS A 145 5.99 24.09 13.09
N ASN A 146 5.71 23.48 14.25
CA ASN A 146 4.37 23.27 14.79
C ASN A 146 3.45 22.47 13.86
N GLU A 147 4.04 21.49 13.16
CA GLU A 147 3.34 20.52 12.31
C GLU A 147 3.48 19.11 12.91
N SER A 148 2.56 18.23 12.53
CA SER A 148 2.63 16.79 12.82
C SER A 148 2.35 15.97 11.56
N ALA A 149 2.69 14.69 11.57
CA ALA A 149 2.39 13.81 10.44
C ALA A 149 0.87 13.63 10.28
N GLU A 150 0.16 13.57 11.41
CA GLU A 150 -1.29 13.53 11.49
C GLU A 150 -1.92 14.77 10.86
N ASP A 151 -1.43 15.98 11.20
CA ASP A 151 -1.95 17.23 10.64
C ASP A 151 -1.80 17.28 9.12
N LEU A 152 -0.63 16.88 8.60
CA LEU A 152 -0.36 16.84 7.16
C LEU A 152 -1.22 15.78 6.45
N ASN A 153 -1.39 14.61 7.06
CA ASN A 153 -2.22 13.53 6.52
C ASN A 153 -3.71 13.89 6.53
N GLU A 154 -4.20 14.54 7.57
CA GLU A 154 -5.59 14.99 7.67
C GLU A 154 -5.92 16.05 6.62
N ARG A 155 -4.99 16.97 6.33
CA ARG A 155 -5.20 18.03 5.32
C ARG A 155 -5.53 17.48 3.94
N ILE A 156 -4.95 16.35 3.53
CA ILE A 156 -5.27 15.73 2.24
C ILE A 156 -6.52 14.84 2.34
N ASN A 157 -6.68 14.11 3.44
CA ASN A 157 -7.80 13.20 3.63
C ASN A 157 -9.13 13.91 3.90
N SER A 158 -9.10 15.16 4.35
CA SER A 158 -10.30 16.00 4.53
C SER A 158 -10.87 16.52 3.21
N LYS A 159 -10.19 16.30 2.08
CA LYS A 159 -10.52 16.89 0.79
C LYS A 159 -11.51 16.04 0.02
N THR A 160 -12.27 16.67 -0.86
CA THR A 160 -13.26 16.00 -1.69
C THR A 160 -12.63 15.48 -2.98
N LEU A 161 -13.12 14.34 -3.48
CA LEU A 161 -12.65 13.78 -4.74
C LEU A 161 -12.86 14.80 -5.88
N TYR A 162 -11.82 15.03 -6.67
CA TYR A 162 -11.75 16.05 -7.74
C TYR A 162 -11.68 17.51 -7.28
N GLU A 163 -11.45 17.77 -5.99
CA GLU A 163 -11.10 19.10 -5.50
C GLU A 163 -9.73 19.53 -6.06
N LEU A 164 -9.66 20.75 -6.58
CA LEU A 164 -8.40 21.38 -6.97
C LEU A 164 -7.82 22.09 -5.74
N ILE A 165 -6.61 21.73 -5.35
CA ILE A 165 -5.93 22.28 -4.18
C ILE A 165 -4.58 22.82 -4.64
N ASP A 166 -4.21 24.00 -4.17
CA ASP A 166 -2.86 24.51 -4.37
C ASP A 166 -1.91 23.76 -3.41
N LEU A 167 -0.81 23.20 -3.94
CA LEU A 167 0.18 22.51 -3.12
C LEU A 167 0.75 23.41 -2.01
N SER A 168 0.81 24.72 -2.26
CA SER A 168 1.22 25.69 -1.25
C SER A 168 0.23 25.78 -0.08
N GLU A 169 -1.06 25.48 -0.29
CA GLU A 169 -2.05 25.41 0.79
C GLU A 169 -1.93 24.14 1.62
N LEU A 170 -1.44 23.03 1.03
CA LEU A 170 -1.20 21.79 1.76
C LEU A 170 0.00 21.93 2.71
N TYR A 171 1.09 22.53 2.21
CA TYR A 171 2.37 22.55 2.92
C TYR A 171 2.64 23.85 3.66
N GLY A 172 2.04 24.98 3.26
CA GLY A 172 1.89 26.25 4.01
C GLY A 172 3.14 26.97 4.52
N ASN A 173 4.29 26.31 4.51
CA ASN A 173 5.49 26.69 5.21
C ASN A 173 6.71 26.34 4.34
N ASN A 174 7.28 27.36 3.71
CA ASN A 174 8.43 27.19 2.83
C ASN A 174 9.69 26.79 3.60
N GLU A 175 9.85 27.24 4.86
CA GLU A 175 11.00 26.88 5.69
C GLU A 175 10.98 25.39 6.07
N LEU A 176 9.80 24.86 6.43
CA LEU A 176 9.58 23.43 6.65
C LEU A 176 9.98 22.62 5.40
N GLN A 177 9.46 23.01 4.24
CA GLN A 177 9.73 22.33 2.97
C GLN A 177 11.21 22.34 2.62
N ASP A 178 11.89 23.48 2.80
CA ASP A 178 13.32 23.62 2.54
C ASP A 178 14.15 22.74 3.48
N GLU A 179 13.83 22.69 4.78
CA GLU A 179 14.54 21.85 5.74
C GLU A 179 14.35 20.35 5.45
N LEU A 180 13.11 19.92 5.17
CA LEU A 180 12.84 18.54 4.75
C LEU A 180 13.53 18.21 3.42
N TYR A 181 13.57 19.16 2.48
CA TYR A 181 14.29 18.98 1.22
C TYR A 181 15.79 18.80 1.42
N GLN A 182 16.42 19.53 2.35
CA GLN A 182 17.83 19.28 2.68
C GLN A 182 18.01 17.90 3.30
N LEU A 183 17.10 17.47 4.19
CA LEU A 183 17.16 16.14 4.80
C LEU A 183 17.01 15.02 3.77
N ASN A 184 16.14 15.19 2.76
CA ASN A 184 15.98 14.23 1.67
C ASN A 184 17.30 13.96 0.94
N LYS A 185 18.20 14.96 0.84
CA LYS A 185 19.53 14.76 0.25
C LYS A 185 20.40 13.80 1.06
N GLU A 186 20.21 13.73 2.38
CA GLU A 186 20.90 12.76 3.23
C GLU A 186 20.35 11.36 3.02
N PHE A 187 19.03 11.21 2.79
CA PHE A 187 18.43 9.92 2.44
C PHE A 187 19.10 9.30 1.21
N TYR A 188 19.34 10.07 0.15
CA TYR A 188 20.01 9.57 -1.06
C TYR A 188 21.50 9.22 -0.88
N LYS A 189 22.12 9.61 0.24
CA LYS A 189 23.49 9.20 0.59
C LYS A 189 23.52 7.90 1.38
N CYS A 190 22.36 7.39 1.80
CA CYS A 190 22.25 6.15 2.53
C CYS A 190 22.97 5.01 1.81
N LYS A 191 23.79 4.27 2.55
CA LYS A 191 24.47 3.06 2.08
C LYS A 191 23.87 1.78 2.66
N GLU A 192 22.87 1.91 3.54
CA GLU A 192 22.10 0.77 4.01
C GLU A 192 21.28 0.23 2.83
N ASP A 193 21.41 -1.07 2.58
CA ASP A 193 20.59 -1.77 1.60
C ASP A 193 19.26 -2.15 2.25
N TYR A 194 18.29 -1.25 2.12
CA TYR A 194 16.93 -1.42 2.66
C TYR A 194 16.28 -2.72 2.22
N SER A 195 16.44 -3.06 0.94
CA SER A 195 15.88 -4.28 0.38
C SER A 195 16.49 -5.47 1.08
N LYS A 196 17.83 -5.52 1.18
CA LYS A 196 18.52 -6.60 1.88
C LYS A 196 18.13 -6.70 3.36
N LEU A 197 18.16 -5.61 4.12
CA LEU A 197 17.85 -5.61 5.55
C LEU A 197 16.41 -6.11 5.81
N LYS A 198 15.44 -5.59 5.04
CA LYS A 198 14.04 -6.02 5.09
C LYS A 198 13.89 -7.51 4.76
N MET A 199 14.56 -7.98 3.71
CA MET A 199 14.49 -9.38 3.29
C MET A 199 15.17 -10.32 4.29
N ASP A 200 16.33 -9.95 4.83
CA ASP A 200 17.02 -10.72 5.88
C ASP A 200 16.13 -10.84 7.13
N TYR A 201 15.52 -9.74 7.58
CA TYR A 201 14.55 -9.77 8.69
C TYR A 201 13.35 -10.66 8.37
N PHE A 202 12.78 -10.54 7.17
CA PHE A 202 11.64 -11.36 6.75
C PHE A 202 11.99 -12.85 6.81
N GLU A 203 13.09 -13.27 6.17
CA GLU A 203 13.47 -14.68 6.06
C GLU A 203 13.79 -15.30 7.43
N ASN A 204 14.41 -14.53 8.33
CA ASN A 204 14.72 -14.98 9.69
C ASN A 204 13.47 -15.21 10.56
N ASN A 205 12.32 -14.61 10.20
CA ASN A 205 11.09 -14.66 11.00
C ASN A 205 9.91 -15.37 10.30
N ALA A 206 10.04 -15.68 9.01
CA ALA A 206 8.96 -16.19 8.16
C ALA A 206 8.38 -17.55 8.59
N GLN A 207 9.09 -18.34 9.41
CA GLN A 207 8.61 -19.64 9.88
C GLN A 207 7.25 -19.56 10.60
N THR A 208 7.03 -18.47 11.34
CA THR A 208 5.76 -18.25 12.08
C THR A 208 4.65 -17.73 11.18
N LEU A 209 4.99 -17.11 10.04
CA LEU A 209 4.03 -16.53 9.11
C LEU A 209 3.26 -17.58 8.32
N TRP A 210 3.91 -18.67 7.89
CA TRP A 210 3.29 -19.62 6.97
C TRP A 210 2.01 -20.28 7.52
N PRO A 211 1.99 -20.80 8.76
CA PRO A 211 0.77 -21.34 9.35
C PRO A 211 -0.33 -20.28 9.54
N GLU A 212 0.05 -19.03 9.87
CA GLU A 212 -0.88 -17.91 10.02
C GLU A 212 -1.58 -17.58 8.68
N LEU A 213 -0.81 -17.55 7.59
CA LEU A 213 -1.35 -17.32 6.25
C LEU A 213 -2.24 -18.47 5.77
N GLU A 214 -1.88 -19.71 6.05
CA GLU A 214 -2.72 -20.87 5.69
C GLU A 214 -4.08 -20.84 6.42
N ALA A 215 -4.10 -20.42 7.68
CA ALA A 215 -5.33 -20.29 8.45
C ALA A 215 -6.20 -19.11 7.98
N THR A 216 -5.59 -17.99 7.61
CA THR A 216 -6.28 -16.71 7.38
C THR A 216 -6.60 -16.47 5.90
N TYR A 217 -5.75 -16.95 4.99
CA TYR A 217 -5.81 -16.71 3.55
C TYR A 217 -5.59 -18.00 2.75
N PRO A 218 -6.49 -18.99 2.84
CA PRO A 218 -6.34 -20.26 2.14
C PRO A 218 -6.19 -20.04 0.62
N SER A 219 -5.21 -20.74 0.04
CA SER A 219 -4.74 -20.58 -1.34
C SER A 219 -5.72 -21.04 -2.41
#